data_AF-A0A0Q4BFX1-F1
#
_entry.id   AF-A0A0Q4BFX1-F1
#
_cell.length_a   1.000
_cell.length_b   1.000
_cell.length_c   1.000
_cell.angle_alpha   90.00
_cell.angle_beta   90.00
_cell.angle_gamma   90.00
#
_symmetry.space_group_name_H-M   'P 1'
#
loop_
_entity.id
_entity.type
_entity.pdbx_description
1 polymer ?
#
loop_
_entity_poly.entity_id
_entity_poly.type
_entity_poly.pdbx_seq_one_letter_code
_entity_poly.pdbx_strand_id
1 'polypeptide(L)' 'MVQEKKRWWERYELEIQVVVLAISVLLFVLGVLLPNAILAGAGFLGGVFSLTYIAYAYVRRLR' A
#
# COMPACT_ATOMS: atom_id res chain seq x y z
N MET A 1 11.87 0.90 -31.38
CA MET A 1 11.16 1.81 -30.46
C MET A 1 11.65 1.53 -29.06
N VAL A 2 12.06 2.59 -28.38
CA VAL A 2 12.92 2.61 -27.19
C VAL A 2 12.36 1.73 -26.08
N GLN A 3 13.09 0.66 -25.72
CA GLN A 3 12.93 0.01 -24.41
C GLN A 3 13.43 1.00 -23.37
N GLU A 4 12.58 1.97 -23.03
CA GLU A 4 12.82 2.84 -21.89
C GLU A 4 12.86 1.97 -20.66
N LYS A 5 14.09 1.65 -20.22
CA LYS A 5 14.59 1.68 -18.85
C LYS A 5 13.50 1.77 -17.76
N LYS A 6 12.54 0.84 -17.71
CA LYS A 6 11.54 0.76 -16.65
C LYS A 6 12.30 0.58 -15.34
N ARG A 7 12.40 1.66 -14.57
CA ARG A 7 13.14 1.75 -13.31
C ARG A 7 12.71 0.56 -12.46
N TRP A 8 13.66 -0.12 -11.81
CA TRP A 8 13.41 -1.28 -10.94
C TRP A 8 12.21 -1.04 -9.99
N TRP A 9 12.09 0.20 -9.53
CA TRP A 9 10.98 0.73 -8.74
C TRP A 9 9.58 0.52 -9.35
N GLU A 10 9.35 0.63 -10.67
CA GLU A 10 8.02 0.40 -11.28
C GLU A 10 7.58 -1.08 -11.27
N ARG A 11 8.54 -2.02 -11.19
CA ARG A 11 8.23 -3.45 -11.07
C ARG A 11 7.83 -3.82 -9.65
N TYR A 12 8.58 -3.32 -8.66
CA TYR A 12 8.35 -3.61 -7.25
C TYR A 12 7.32 -2.69 -6.58
N GLU A 13 6.86 -1.64 -7.27
CA GLU A 13 5.92 -0.64 -6.73
C GLU A 13 4.66 -1.26 -6.11
N LEU A 14 4.04 -2.20 -6.82
CA LEU A 14 2.85 -2.90 -6.37
C LEU A 14 3.17 -3.87 -5.22
N GLU A 15 4.31 -4.55 -5.28
CA GLU A 15 4.73 -5.46 -4.21
C GLU A 15 4.99 -4.70 -2.91
N ILE A 16 5.67 -3.54 -2.98
CA ILE A 16 5.88 -2.66 -1.84
C ILE A 16 4.54 -2.22 -1.25
N GLN A 17 3.60 -1.80 -2.09
CA GLN A 17 2.29 -1.35 -1.60
C GLN A 17 1.45 -2.48 -1.00
N VAL A 18 1.57 -3.71 -1.51
CA VAL A 18 0.94 -4.90 -0.89
C VAL A 18 1.56 -5.18 0.48
N VAL A 19 2.89 -5.04 0.62
CA VAL A 19 3.57 -5.18 1.92
C VAL A 19 3.12 -4.08 2.89
N VAL A 20 3.04 -2.82 2.46
CA VAL A 20 2.56 -1.71 3.28
C VAL A 20 1.10 -1.93 3.69
N LEU A 21 0.25 -2.45 2.79
CA LEU A 21 -1.12 -2.81 3.11
C LEU A 21 -1.17 -3.90 4.19
N ALA A 22 -0.35 -4.94 4.09
CA ALA A 22 -0.27 -6.00 5.09
C ALA A 22 0.16 -5.46 6.47
N ILE A 23 1.18 -4.60 6.50
CA ILE A 23 1.62 -3.93 7.74
C ILE A 23 0.50 -3.06 8.31
N SER A 24 -0.20 -2.32 7.46
CA SER A 24 -1.30 -1.44 7.86
C SER A 24 -2.46 -2.23 8.48
N VAL A 25 -2.82 -3.38 7.91
CA VAL A 25 -3.81 -4.30 8.49
C VAL A 25 -3.35 -4.83 9.84
N LEU A 26 -2.09 -5.24 9.97
CA LEU A 26 -1.54 -5.70 11.25
C LEU A 26 -1.58 -4.60 12.32
N LEU A 27 -1.20 -3.37 11.99
CA LEU A 27 -1.27 -2.23 12.90
C LEU A 27 -2.71 -1.92 13.32
N PHE A 28 -3.67 -2.03 12.40
CA PHE A 28 -5.08 -1.85 12.71
C PHE A 28 -5.57 -2.92 13.70
N VAL A 29 -5.30 -4.20 13.42
CA VAL A 29 -5.66 -5.32 14.29
C VAL A 29 -5.03 -5.18 15.67
N LEU A 30 -3.73 -4.87 15.73
CA LEU A 30 -3.04 -4.62 17.01
C LEU A 30 -3.59 -3.42 17.76
N GLY A 31 -3.96 -2.34 17.05
CA GLY A 31 -4.59 -1.16 17.63
C GLY A 31 -5.95 -1.47 18.25
N VAL A 32 -6.74 -2.35 17.62
CA VAL A 32 -8.02 -2.80 18.15
C VAL A 32 -7.84 -3.74 19.35
N LEU A 33 -6.85 -4.64 19.30
CA LEU A 33 -6.56 -5.60 20.38
C LEU A 33 -5.96 -4.94 21.64
N LEU A 34 -5.14 -3.89 21.48
CA LEU A 34 -4.45 -3.17 22.56
C LEU A 34 -5.16 -1.88 22.99
N PRO A 35 -6.48 -1.78 22.78
CA PRO A 35 -7.27 -0.54 22.70
C PRO A 35 -6.48 0.76 22.47
N ASN A 36 -5.64 0.79 21.44
CA ASN A 36 -4.78 1.93 21.13
C ASN A 36 -5.24 2.63 19.86
N ALA A 37 -5.88 3.78 20.04
CA ALA A 37 -6.44 4.59 18.96
C ALA A 37 -5.39 5.10 17.95
N ILE A 38 -4.15 5.35 18.40
CA ILE A 38 -3.08 5.83 17.53
C ILE A 38 -2.66 4.72 16.56
N LEU A 39 -2.47 3.50 17.08
CA LEU A 39 -2.14 2.31 16.27
C LEU A 39 -3.27 1.98 15.28
N ALA A 40 -4.52 1.99 15.76
CA ALA A 40 -5.68 1.74 14.90
C ALA A 40 -5.80 2.80 13.80
N GLY A 41 -5.67 4.09 14.15
CA GLY A 41 -5.72 5.19 13.19
C GLY A 41 -4.60 5.11 12.14
N ALA A 42 -3.37 4.84 12.56
CA ALA A 42 -2.23 4.69 11.65
C ALA A 42 -2.42 3.50 10.69
N GLY A 43 -2.87 2.36 11.20
CA GLY A 43 -3.18 1.19 10.37
C GLY A 43 -4.31 1.45 9.38
N PHE A 44 -5.36 2.15 9.80
CA PHE A 44 -6.47 2.52 8.92
C PHE A 44 -6.01 3.45 7.78
N LEU A 45 -5.32 4.54 8.12
CA LEU A 45 -4.84 5.51 7.13
C LEU A 45 -3.83 4.90 6.15
N GLY A 46 -2.90 4.08 6.66
CA GLY A 46 -1.95 3.33 5.83
C GLY A 46 -2.66 2.37 4.87
N GLY A 47 -3.70 1.68 5.33
CA GLY A 47 -4.49 0.77 4.50
C GLY A 47 -5.24 1.50 3.39
N VAL A 48 -5.91 2.60 3.72
CA VAL A 48 -6.61 3.45 2.73
C VAL A 48 -5.63 3.99 1.68
N PHE A 49 -4.47 4.47 2.11
CA PHE A 49 -3.44 4.97 1.20
C PHE A 49 -2.94 3.89 0.24
N SER A 50 -2.59 2.70 0.76
CA SER A 50 -2.11 1.59 -0.06
C SER A 50 -3.16 1.11 -1.05
N LEU A 51 -4.42 0.96 -0.64
CA LEU A 51 -5.49 0.56 -1.54
C LEU A 51 -5.72 1.58 -2.66
N THR A 52 -5.72 2.87 -2.32
CA THR A 52 -5.87 3.96 -3.29
C THR A 52 -4.74 3.94 -4.31
N TYR A 53 -3.51 3.73 -3.84
CA TYR A 53 -2.34 3.64 -4.70
C TYR A 53 -2.37 2.41 -5.61
N ILE A 54 -2.73 1.23 -5.08
CA ILE A 54 -2.86 0.00 -5.86
C ILE A 54 -3.92 0.18 -6.95
N ALA A 55 -5.07 0.75 -6.61
CA ALA A 55 -6.14 1.05 -7.57
C ALA A 55 -5.66 2.02 -8.66
N TYR A 56 -4.96 3.10 -8.27
CA TYR A 56 -4.38 4.05 -9.22
C TYR A 56 -3.34 3.39 -10.15
N ALA A 57 -2.42 2.61 -9.60
CA ALA A 57 -1.41 1.88 -10.36
C ALA A 57 -2.03 0.86 -11.32
N TYR A 58 -3.11 0.20 -10.91
CA TYR A 58 -3.86 -0.72 -11.76
C TYR A 58 -4.53 0.01 -12.94
N VAL A 59 -5.22 1.12 -12.68
CA VAL A 59 -5.85 1.95 -13.73
C VAL A 59 -4.79 2.50 -14.69
N ARG A 60 -3.64 2.95 -14.17
CA ARG A 60 -2.51 3.44 -15.00
C ARG A 60 -1.92 2.35 -15.89
N ARG A 61 -1.95 1.07 -15.49
CA ARG A 61 -1.48 -0.04 -16.34
C ARG A 61 -2.46 -0.41 -17.45
N LEU A 62 -3.75 -0.11 -17.29
CA LEU A 62 -4.79 -0.38 -18.28
C LEU A 62 -4.90 0.71 -19.35
N ARG A 63 -4.30 1.89 -19.10
CA ARG A 63 -4.30 3.04 -20.01
C ARG A 63 -2.96 3.17 -20.73
#